data_AF-A0A958E902-F1
#
_entry.id   AF-A0A958E902-F1
#
_cell.length_a   1.000
_cell.length_b   1.000
_cell.length_c   1.000
_cell.angle_alpha   90.00
_cell.angle_beta   90.00
_cell.angle_gamma   90.00
#
_symmetry.space_group_name_H-M   'P 1'
#
loop_
_entity.id
_entity.type
_entity.pdbx_description
1 polymer ?
#
loop_
_entity_poly.entity_id
_entity_poly.type
_entity_poly.pdbx_seq_one_letter_code
_entity_poly.pdbx_strand_id
1 'polypeptide(L)'
;MKRIIFLFIFLIVDYALAETVTVKDYLELLLQSDVEYERIVKDLEKKNYVVNAGLPTKEFLLDVQNEYGIVLGDGQTTSTLGTSLSKEFVQSGTRASAYFNKNKQIGRDEKTTGVRIEQPVLFNAFGSTSRLTKNKLTQEEEIIYLQVVQAFEDYVEKKVQEYLDLQLDYVKLQAAYELEKQAKVLEKNILEKNKSNIARSLDVDRITLQRLEAQESVLQTQTSFEDKLRAIGQVIGRSLPPDVVITEVQNFESDVQTIPSLVQSSRTLEIAKKQTLILKDQALLQKRGLVPELDLVLGFNRDESTRFNVSADRNEFVIGFDASLPLGDSQGKALLKTASLEASIAQMDEMLLQRNIEIELATLRSQIEKQRKSVDIAKEKSKLSERIAKEEIKRYNRGQIDIEQLVDAQYQRAQHQFAMIESSVTLSKLIFQWKNRTDQLLKKEDIARLQ
;
A
#
# COMPACT_ATOMS: atom_id res chain seq x y z
N MET A 1 4.22 -8.12 21.60
CA MET A 1 3.53 -7.71 22.84
C MET A 1 4.55 -7.22 23.88
N LYS A 2 4.92 -5.94 23.84
CA LYS A 2 5.60 -5.20 24.93
C LYS A 2 5.12 -3.75 24.86
N ARG A 3 4.29 -3.37 25.84
CA ARG A 3 3.77 -2.01 26.05
C ARG A 3 4.89 -1.14 26.60
N ILE A 4 5.10 0.05 26.04
CA ILE A 4 5.82 1.13 26.72
C ILE A 4 4.85 2.29 26.90
N ILE A 5 4.49 2.46 28.17
CA ILE A 5 3.67 3.50 28.74
C ILE A 5 4.53 4.77 28.80
N PHE A 6 4.09 5.86 28.19
CA PHE A 6 4.62 7.19 28.50
C PHE A 6 3.59 7.90 29.38
N LEU A 7 3.94 7.98 30.66
CA LEU A 7 3.16 8.57 31.74
C LEU A 7 3.47 10.07 31.78
N PHE A 8 2.52 10.93 31.39
CA PHE A 8 2.52 12.34 31.76
C PHE A 8 1.28 12.61 32.60
N ILE A 9 1.51 12.85 33.89
CA ILE A 9 0.48 13.17 34.87
C ILE A 9 0.00 14.60 34.61
N PHE A 10 -1.21 14.74 34.09
CA PHE A 10 -2.01 15.96 34.26
C PHE A 10 -3.19 15.62 35.16
N LEU A 11 -3.18 16.21 36.35
CA LEU A 11 -4.33 16.32 37.23
C LEU A 11 -5.34 17.24 36.53
N ILE A 12 -6.41 16.69 35.97
CA ILE A 12 -7.55 17.45 35.48
C ILE A 12 -8.84 16.84 36.03
N VAL A 13 -9.64 17.74 36.59
CA VAL A 13 -10.94 17.57 37.23
C VAL A 13 -11.95 16.95 36.26
N ASP A 14 -12.72 15.97 36.73
CA ASP A 14 -13.88 15.36 36.06
C ASP A 14 -14.98 16.41 35.81
N TYR A 15 -14.82 17.19 34.75
CA TYR A 15 -15.96 17.55 33.90
C TYR A 15 -16.00 16.52 32.79
N ALA A 16 -17.18 16.11 32.34
CA ALA A 16 -17.33 15.26 31.15
C ALA A 16 -16.69 15.96 29.94
N LEU A 17 -15.38 15.75 29.75
CA LEU A 17 -14.59 16.34 28.69
C LEU A 17 -15.00 15.62 27.41
N ALA A 18 -15.65 16.35 26.50
CA ALA A 18 -15.97 15.84 25.18
C ALA A 18 -14.70 15.22 24.56
N GLU A 19 -14.81 13.99 24.06
CA GLU A 19 -13.66 13.25 23.52
C GLU A 19 -13.11 14.02 22.32
N THR A 20 -11.88 14.54 22.42
CA THR A 20 -11.20 15.21 21.30
C THR A 20 -10.46 14.17 20.47
N VAL A 21 -10.75 14.08 19.18
CA VAL A 21 -10.05 13.17 18.27
C VAL A 21 -9.13 14.00 17.39
N THR A 22 -7.82 13.80 17.50
CA THR A 22 -6.84 14.38 16.57
C THR A 22 -6.58 13.44 15.38
N VAL A 23 -5.96 13.97 14.30
CA VAL A 23 -5.49 13.14 13.16
C VAL A 23 -4.62 11.99 13.65
N LYS A 24 -3.76 12.25 14.64
CA LYS A 24 -2.84 11.26 15.18
C LYS A 24 -3.59 10.15 15.91
N ASP A 25 -4.54 10.51 16.77
CA ASP A 25 -5.35 9.54 17.50
C ASP A 25 -6.18 8.69 16.53
N TYR A 26 -6.72 9.33 15.49
CA TYR A 26 -7.45 8.64 14.43
C TYR A 26 -6.58 7.61 13.70
N LEU A 27 -5.35 7.99 13.30
CA LEU A 27 -4.42 7.06 12.67
C LEU A 27 -4.00 5.93 13.63
N GLU A 28 -3.74 6.23 14.91
CA GLU A 28 -3.38 5.20 15.89
C GLU A 28 -4.50 4.18 16.12
N LEU A 29 -5.76 4.62 16.10
CA LEU A 29 -6.92 3.72 16.18
C LEU A 29 -7.05 2.86 14.92
N LEU A 30 -6.89 3.46 13.74
CA LEU A 30 -6.92 2.75 12.47
C LEU A 30 -5.87 1.64 12.39
N LEU A 31 -4.64 1.92 12.83
CA LEU A 31 -3.56 0.92 12.86
C LEU A 31 -3.87 -0.28 13.77
N GLN A 32 -4.82 -0.17 14.70
CA GLN A 32 -5.20 -1.25 15.61
C GLN A 32 -6.35 -2.11 15.10
N SER A 33 -7.20 -1.57 14.21
CA SER A 33 -8.50 -2.20 13.88
C SER A 33 -8.78 -2.33 12.39
N ASP A 34 -8.10 -1.57 11.53
CA ASP A 34 -8.42 -1.55 10.10
C ASP A 34 -7.84 -2.77 9.38
N VAL A 35 -8.74 -3.53 8.75
CA VAL A 35 -8.41 -4.72 7.94
C VAL A 35 -7.54 -4.37 6.74
N GLU A 36 -7.69 -3.16 6.16
CA GLU A 36 -6.84 -2.69 5.05
C GLU A 36 -5.39 -2.56 5.49
N TYR A 37 -5.13 -2.04 6.70
CA TYR A 37 -3.80 -1.97 7.29
C TYR A 37 -3.23 -3.37 7.59
N GLU A 38 -4.04 -4.26 8.20
CA GLU A 38 -3.60 -5.63 8.47
C GLU A 38 -3.19 -6.35 7.17
N ARG A 39 -3.94 -6.16 6.08
CA ARG A 39 -3.58 -6.71 4.76
C ARG A 39 -2.22 -6.22 4.29
N ILE A 40 -1.93 -4.92 4.42
CA ILE A 40 -0.63 -4.34 4.03
C ILE A 40 0.51 -4.96 4.85
N VAL A 41 0.32 -5.15 6.16
CA VAL A 41 1.29 -5.82 7.03
C VAL A 41 1.49 -7.30 6.63
N LYS A 42 0.41 -8.01 6.27
CA LYS A 42 0.50 -9.39 5.79
C LYS A 42 1.18 -9.54 4.44
N ASP A 43 1.03 -8.55 3.55
CA ASP A 43 1.79 -8.53 2.30
C ASP A 43 3.29 -8.36 2.54
N LEU A 44 3.69 -7.68 3.62
CA LEU A 44 5.10 -7.61 4.02
C LEU A 44 5.69 -8.98 4.38
N GLU A 45 4.91 -9.85 5.03
CA GLU A 45 5.36 -11.19 5.42
C GLU A 45 5.76 -12.03 4.21
N LYS A 46 5.12 -11.80 3.04
CA LYS A 46 5.42 -12.52 1.79
C LYS A 46 6.88 -12.37 1.36
N LYS A 47 7.51 -11.22 1.62
CA LYS A 47 8.90 -10.95 1.22
C LYS A 47 9.87 -12.02 1.79
N ASN A 48 9.61 -12.50 3.01
CA ASN A 48 10.46 -13.47 3.71
C ASN A 48 10.47 -14.85 3.05
N TYR A 49 9.52 -15.13 2.16
CA TYR A 49 9.35 -16.43 1.52
C TYR A 49 9.77 -16.44 0.05
N VAL A 50 9.81 -15.28 -0.63
CA VAL A 50 10.06 -15.19 -2.09
C VAL A 50 11.38 -15.86 -2.50
N VAL A 51 12.48 -15.50 -1.83
CA VAL A 51 13.80 -16.06 -2.15
C VAL A 51 13.88 -17.55 -1.80
N ASN A 52 13.31 -17.97 -0.67
CA ASN A 52 13.37 -19.37 -0.25
C ASN A 52 12.45 -20.28 -1.07
N ALA A 53 11.32 -19.77 -1.57
CA ALA A 53 10.38 -20.51 -2.40
C ALA A 53 10.87 -20.65 -3.86
N GLY A 54 11.61 -19.65 -4.36
CA GLY A 54 12.12 -19.65 -5.74
C GLY A 54 13.49 -20.31 -5.93
N LEU A 55 14.18 -20.68 -4.84
CA LEU A 55 15.48 -21.36 -4.89
C LEU A 55 15.36 -22.83 -4.48
N PRO A 56 16.29 -23.69 -4.92
CA PRO A 56 16.43 -25.04 -4.36
C PRO A 56 16.49 -25.00 -2.83
N THR A 57 15.85 -25.98 -2.19
CA THR A 57 15.82 -26.06 -0.72
C THR A 57 17.22 -26.06 -0.13
N LYS A 58 17.42 -25.31 0.96
CA LYS A 58 18.67 -25.31 1.74
C LYS A 58 18.84 -26.62 2.54
N GLU A 59 17.73 -27.31 2.74
CA GLU A 59 17.62 -28.55 3.50
C GLU A 59 17.94 -29.75 2.60
N PHE A 60 18.03 -30.94 3.21
CA PHE A 60 18.15 -32.17 2.44
C PHE A 60 16.75 -32.63 2.01
N LEU A 61 16.61 -33.00 0.74
CA LEU A 61 15.37 -33.54 0.21
C LEU A 61 15.44 -35.07 0.27
N LEU A 62 14.62 -35.67 1.15
CA LEU A 62 14.38 -37.10 1.19
C LEU A 62 13.18 -37.42 0.29
N ASP A 63 13.42 -38.12 -0.81
CA ASP A 63 12.39 -38.62 -1.73
C ASP A 63 12.23 -40.13 -1.52
N VAL A 64 11.00 -40.58 -1.30
CA VAL A 64 10.66 -42.00 -1.11
C VAL A 64 9.58 -42.36 -2.11
N GLN A 65 9.92 -43.23 -3.05
CA GLN A 65 9.02 -43.72 -4.09
C GLN A 65 8.78 -45.21 -3.86
N ASN A 66 7.51 -45.61 -3.79
CA ASN A 66 7.13 -47.00 -3.72
C ASN A 66 6.02 -47.24 -4.74
N GLU A 67 6.30 -48.04 -5.76
CA GLU A 67 5.33 -48.40 -6.80
C GLU A 67 5.19 -49.91 -6.85
N TYR A 68 3.94 -50.35 -7.01
CA TYR A 68 3.57 -51.75 -7.09
C TYR A 68 2.73 -51.97 -8.35
N GLY A 69 3.26 -52.75 -9.27
CA GLY A 69 2.59 -53.07 -10.52
C GLY A 69 1.97 -54.46 -10.46
N ILE A 70 0.71 -54.58 -10.89
CA ILE A 70 0.04 -55.86 -11.09
C ILE A 70 -0.14 -56.05 -12.59
N VAL A 71 0.49 -57.07 -13.16
CA VAL A 71 0.29 -57.41 -14.58
C VAL A 71 -0.87 -58.40 -14.69
N LEU A 72 -1.99 -57.95 -15.26
CA LEU A 72 -3.17 -58.78 -15.48
C LEU A 72 -2.91 -59.75 -16.65
N GLY A 73 -2.80 -61.05 -16.36
CA GLY A 73 -2.60 -62.10 -17.37
C GLY A 73 -1.73 -63.24 -16.87
N ASP A 74 -0.60 -62.92 -16.23
CA ASP A 74 0.40 -63.91 -15.81
C ASP A 74 0.54 -64.04 -14.28
N GLY A 75 -0.28 -63.32 -13.50
CA GLY A 75 -0.23 -63.33 -12.03
C GLY A 75 1.06 -62.74 -11.44
N GLN A 76 1.83 -62.03 -12.25
CA GLN A 76 3.13 -61.48 -11.90
C GLN A 76 3.01 -60.06 -11.37
N THR A 77 3.81 -59.77 -10.35
CA THR A 77 3.79 -58.50 -9.61
C THR A 77 5.18 -57.87 -9.67
N THR A 78 5.23 -56.57 -9.96
CA THR A 78 6.46 -55.77 -9.87
C THR A 78 6.41 -54.89 -8.62
N SER A 79 7.58 -54.62 -8.03
CA SER A 79 7.68 -53.65 -6.94
C SER A 79 8.96 -52.82 -7.06
N THR A 80 8.84 -51.51 -7.04
CA THR A 80 9.94 -50.56 -7.01
C THR A 80 9.91 -49.79 -5.71
N LEU A 81 11.03 -49.79 -4.97
CA LEU A 81 11.25 -48.97 -3.80
C LEU A 81 12.50 -48.13 -4.02
N GLY A 82 12.34 -46.83 -4.25
CA GLY A 82 13.40 -45.86 -4.31
C GLY A 82 13.40 -44.99 -3.06
N THR A 83 14.57 -44.78 -2.46
CA THR A 83 14.79 -43.74 -1.46
C THR A 83 15.99 -42.92 -1.89
N SER A 84 15.88 -41.60 -1.98
CA SER A 84 17.01 -40.72 -2.28
C SER A 84 17.07 -39.54 -1.33
N LEU A 85 18.29 -39.16 -0.94
CA LEU A 85 18.59 -37.98 -0.15
C LEU A 85 19.44 -37.06 -1.02
N SER A 86 18.97 -35.86 -1.33
CA SER A 86 19.68 -34.94 -2.23
C SER A 86 19.78 -33.53 -1.66
N LYS A 87 20.81 -32.79 -2.07
CA LYS A 87 21.03 -31.39 -1.74
C LYS A 87 21.68 -30.65 -2.91
N GLU A 88 21.14 -29.48 -3.25
CA GLU A 88 21.71 -28.57 -4.24
C GLU A 88 22.32 -27.34 -3.54
N PHE A 89 23.58 -27.04 -3.84
CA PHE A 89 24.30 -25.90 -3.28
C PHE A 89 24.21 -24.70 -4.23
N VAL A 90 23.27 -23.78 -3.98
CA VAL A 90 23.03 -22.58 -4.82
C VAL A 90 24.30 -21.78 -5.15
N GLN A 91 25.28 -21.73 -4.23
CA GLN A 91 26.51 -20.95 -4.43
C GLN A 91 27.43 -21.54 -5.51
N SER A 92 27.53 -22.86 -5.59
CA SER A 92 28.44 -23.58 -6.49
C SER A 92 27.72 -24.29 -7.63
N GLY A 93 26.39 -24.44 -7.55
CA GLY A 93 25.58 -25.26 -8.44
C GLY A 93 25.77 -26.76 -8.22
N THR A 94 26.61 -27.18 -7.25
CA THR A 94 26.89 -28.59 -6.99
C THR A 94 25.65 -29.29 -6.48
N ARG A 95 25.38 -30.50 -6.96
CA ARG A 95 24.37 -31.40 -6.39
C ARG A 95 25.06 -32.58 -5.74
N ALA A 96 24.66 -32.91 -4.53
CA ALA A 96 25.08 -34.14 -3.85
C ALA A 96 23.85 -34.98 -3.58
N SER A 97 23.89 -36.26 -3.95
CA SER A 97 22.80 -37.20 -3.71
C SER A 97 23.32 -38.54 -3.22
N ALA A 98 22.55 -39.18 -2.35
CA ALA A 98 22.68 -40.58 -1.98
C ALA A 98 21.36 -41.27 -2.29
N TYR A 99 21.39 -42.45 -2.88
CA TYR A 99 20.18 -43.16 -3.25
C TYR A 99 20.29 -44.65 -2.97
N PHE A 100 19.14 -45.26 -2.75
CA PHE A 100 18.93 -46.69 -2.65
C PHE A 100 17.71 -47.02 -3.50
N ASN A 101 17.84 -47.98 -4.40
CA ASN A 101 16.75 -48.43 -5.25
C ASN A 101 16.67 -49.95 -5.23
N LYS A 102 15.50 -50.48 -4.93
CA LYS A 102 15.16 -51.89 -5.04
C LYS A 102 14.05 -52.07 -6.07
N ASN A 103 14.34 -52.76 -7.17
CA ASN A 103 13.40 -53.03 -8.23
C ASN A 103 13.24 -54.54 -8.43
N LYS A 104 12.08 -55.06 -8.06
CA LYS A 104 11.71 -56.46 -8.27
C LYS A 104 10.83 -56.58 -9.50
N GLN A 105 11.36 -57.23 -10.52
CA GLN A 105 10.65 -57.63 -11.74
C GLN A 105 10.77 -59.14 -11.94
N ILE A 106 10.09 -59.66 -12.95
CA ILE A 106 10.13 -61.10 -13.25
C ILE A 106 11.53 -61.50 -13.68
N GLY A 107 12.12 -62.45 -12.96
CA GLY A 107 13.49 -62.90 -13.19
C GLY A 107 14.57 -61.86 -12.86
N ARG A 108 14.21 -60.75 -12.19
CA ARG A 108 15.13 -59.65 -11.87
C ARG A 108 14.85 -59.11 -10.46
N ASP A 109 15.82 -59.15 -9.57
CA ASP A 109 15.78 -58.44 -8.29
C ASP A 109 16.97 -57.49 -8.27
N GLU A 110 16.72 -56.22 -8.56
CA GLU A 110 17.77 -55.21 -8.63
C GLU A 110 17.85 -54.45 -7.32
N LYS A 111 19.06 -54.36 -6.77
CA LYS A 111 19.33 -53.58 -5.57
C LYS A 111 20.56 -52.72 -5.82
N THR A 112 20.35 -51.42 -5.97
CA THR A 112 21.43 -50.46 -6.20
C THR A 112 21.49 -49.45 -5.07
N THR A 113 22.70 -49.16 -4.59
CA THR A 113 22.96 -48.07 -3.64
C THR A 113 24.03 -47.18 -4.24
N GLY A 114 23.86 -45.87 -4.19
CA GLY A 114 24.86 -44.97 -4.76
C GLY A 114 24.98 -43.64 -4.04
N VAL A 115 26.14 -43.02 -4.19
CA VAL A 115 26.39 -41.62 -3.83
C VAL A 115 26.90 -40.93 -5.09
N ARG A 116 26.36 -39.75 -5.42
CA ARG A 116 26.70 -38.98 -6.61
C ARG A 116 26.91 -37.51 -6.24
N ILE A 117 27.95 -36.92 -6.81
CA ILE A 117 28.24 -35.50 -6.79
C ILE A 117 28.28 -35.02 -8.24
N GLU A 118 27.46 -34.03 -8.57
CA GLU A 118 27.40 -33.40 -9.89
C GLU A 118 27.84 -31.94 -9.75
N GLN A 119 28.81 -31.53 -10.55
CA GLN A 119 29.27 -30.15 -10.62
C GLN A 119 29.06 -29.61 -12.03
N PRO A 120 28.15 -28.64 -12.23
CA PRO A 120 28.04 -27.98 -13.52
C PRO A 120 29.31 -27.20 -13.83
N VAL A 121 29.81 -27.37 -15.06
CA VAL A 121 31.04 -26.73 -15.56
C VAL A 121 30.79 -25.74 -16.71
N LEU A 122 29.62 -25.78 -17.36
CA LEU A 122 29.22 -24.80 -18.39
C LEU A 122 27.97 -24.01 -18.01
N PHE A 123 26.76 -24.53 -18.27
CA PHE A 123 25.49 -23.80 -18.13
C PHE A 123 25.31 -23.13 -16.75
N ASN A 124 25.55 -23.88 -15.68
CA ASN A 124 25.52 -23.37 -14.31
C ASN A 124 26.91 -23.41 -13.67
N ALA A 125 27.96 -23.14 -14.46
CA ALA A 125 29.35 -23.17 -13.99
C ALA A 125 29.50 -22.38 -12.69
N PHE A 126 29.99 -23.05 -11.65
CA PHE A 126 30.15 -22.47 -10.32
C PHE A 126 28.88 -21.78 -9.81
N GLY A 127 27.68 -22.27 -10.11
CA GLY A 127 26.42 -21.70 -9.62
C GLY A 127 26.03 -20.36 -10.25
N SER A 128 26.61 -20.00 -11.40
CA SER A 128 26.36 -18.69 -12.02
C SER A 128 24.89 -18.44 -12.36
N THR A 129 24.14 -19.46 -12.76
CA THR A 129 22.70 -19.39 -13.07
C THR A 129 21.88 -19.40 -11.80
N SER A 130 22.21 -20.25 -10.83
CA SER A 130 21.58 -20.24 -9.50
C SER A 130 21.75 -18.88 -8.78
N ARG A 131 22.91 -18.24 -8.91
CA ARG A 131 23.15 -16.88 -8.40
C ARG A 131 22.36 -15.82 -9.15
N LEU A 132 22.22 -15.94 -10.46
CA LEU A 132 21.42 -15.00 -11.26
C LEU A 132 19.93 -15.11 -10.86
N THR A 133 19.41 -16.32 -10.71
CA THR A 133 18.06 -16.56 -10.18
C THR A 133 17.91 -16.00 -8.77
N LYS A 134 18.90 -16.22 -7.88
CA LYS A 134 18.89 -15.61 -6.54
C LYS A 134 18.85 -14.09 -6.61
N ASN A 135 19.68 -13.45 -7.44
CA ASN A 135 19.70 -12.00 -7.59
C ASN A 135 18.33 -11.48 -8.07
N LYS A 136 17.73 -12.12 -9.08
CA LYS A 136 16.38 -11.82 -9.54
C LYS A 136 15.37 -11.88 -8.39
N LEU A 137 15.35 -12.96 -7.62
CA LEU A 137 14.44 -13.14 -6.49
C LEU A 137 14.67 -12.12 -5.37
N THR A 138 15.93 -11.72 -5.12
CA THR A 138 16.25 -10.64 -4.17
C THR A 138 15.74 -9.28 -4.67
N GLN A 139 15.80 -9.00 -5.98
CA GLN A 139 15.15 -7.81 -6.53
C GLN A 139 13.62 -7.86 -6.39
N GLU A 140 13.00 -9.04 -6.56
CA GLU A 140 11.56 -9.24 -6.33
C GLU A 140 11.17 -9.01 -4.86
N GLU A 141 11.98 -9.52 -3.93
CA GLU A 141 11.83 -9.27 -2.48
C GLU A 141 11.88 -7.75 -2.18
N GLU A 142 12.86 -7.04 -2.75
CA GLU A 142 13.00 -5.59 -2.59
C GLU A 142 11.81 -4.84 -3.20
N ILE A 143 11.30 -5.26 -4.37
CA ILE A 143 10.08 -4.68 -4.97
C ILE A 143 8.89 -4.86 -4.03
N ILE A 144 8.67 -6.06 -3.49
CA ILE A 144 7.56 -6.32 -2.57
C ILE A 144 7.65 -5.38 -1.36
N TYR A 145 8.85 -5.23 -0.80
CA TYR A 145 9.07 -4.28 0.29
C TYR A 145 8.69 -2.85 -0.10
N LEU A 146 9.20 -2.35 -1.24
CA LEU A 146 8.90 -0.99 -1.71
C LEU A 146 7.40 -0.80 -2.00
N GLN A 147 6.74 -1.79 -2.58
CA GLN A 147 5.29 -1.79 -2.84
C GLN A 147 4.48 -1.73 -1.55
N VAL A 148 4.88 -2.46 -0.51
CA VAL A 148 4.21 -2.40 0.80
C VAL A 148 4.37 -1.03 1.44
N VAL A 149 5.56 -0.44 1.38
CA VAL A 149 5.78 0.92 1.92
C VAL A 149 4.93 1.94 1.15
N GLN A 150 4.89 1.84 -0.18
CA GLN A 150 4.04 2.69 -1.01
C GLN A 150 2.55 2.52 -0.68
N ALA A 151 2.06 1.29 -0.56
CA ALA A 151 0.69 1.01 -0.18
C ALA A 151 0.35 1.57 1.21
N PHE A 152 1.31 1.56 2.15
CA PHE A 152 1.14 2.16 3.45
C PHE A 152 1.09 3.69 3.38
N GLU A 153 1.90 4.35 2.56
CA GLU A 153 1.80 5.81 2.35
C GLU A 153 0.48 6.21 1.69
N ASP A 154 0.07 5.49 0.63
CA ASP A 154 -1.23 5.70 -0.03
C ASP A 154 -2.40 5.50 0.96
N TYR A 155 -2.30 4.49 1.84
CA TYR A 155 -3.25 4.25 2.91
C TYR A 155 -3.33 5.44 3.89
N VAL A 156 -2.17 5.90 4.41
CA VAL A 156 -2.11 7.03 5.34
C VAL A 156 -2.65 8.30 4.68
N GLU A 157 -2.29 8.59 3.43
CA GLU A 157 -2.80 9.74 2.69
C GLU A 157 -4.32 9.72 2.59
N LYS A 158 -4.88 8.58 2.15
CA LYS A 158 -6.33 8.38 2.02
C LYS A 158 -7.04 8.58 3.35
N LYS A 159 -6.54 7.99 4.44
CA LYS A 159 -7.15 8.12 5.76
C LYS A 159 -7.06 9.54 6.31
N VAL A 160 -5.94 10.23 6.12
CA VAL A 160 -5.84 11.65 6.48
C VAL A 160 -6.83 12.49 5.68
N GLN A 161 -7.04 12.22 4.38
CA GLN A 161 -8.05 12.91 3.58
C GLN A 161 -9.47 12.68 4.10
N GLU A 162 -9.83 11.44 4.45
CA GLU A 162 -11.12 11.09 5.07
C GLU A 162 -11.34 11.86 6.38
N TYR A 163 -10.30 11.98 7.22
CA TYR A 163 -10.36 12.77 8.45
C TYR A 163 -10.55 14.27 8.17
N LEU A 164 -9.80 14.82 7.22
CA LEU A 164 -9.94 16.23 6.82
C LEU A 164 -11.34 16.54 6.27
N ASP A 165 -11.98 15.56 5.61
CA ASP A 165 -13.37 15.64 5.17
C ASP A 165 -14.37 15.61 6.32
N LEU A 166 -14.15 14.78 7.34
CA LEU A 166 -14.95 14.80 8.57
C LEU A 166 -14.83 16.15 9.27
N GLN A 167 -13.60 16.68 9.37
CA GLN A 167 -13.34 17.98 9.97
C GLN A 167 -14.06 19.12 9.23
N LEU A 168 -14.07 19.10 7.90
CA LEU A 168 -14.79 20.09 7.11
C LEU A 168 -16.30 20.05 7.39
N ASP A 169 -16.89 18.87 7.50
CA ASP A 169 -18.32 18.72 7.80
C ASP A 169 -18.66 19.11 9.24
N TYR A 170 -17.76 18.86 10.19
CA TYR A 170 -17.90 19.38 11.56
C TYR A 170 -17.95 20.91 11.59
N VAL A 171 -17.06 21.57 10.83
CA VAL A 171 -17.06 23.04 10.72
C VAL A 171 -18.35 23.55 10.07
N LYS A 172 -18.86 22.87 9.02
CA LYS A 172 -20.17 23.23 8.42
C LYS A 172 -21.30 23.15 9.43
N LEU A 173 -21.32 22.09 10.22
CA LEU A 173 -22.32 21.90 11.26
C LEU A 173 -22.26 23.01 12.32
N GLN A 174 -21.06 23.37 12.79
CA GLN A 174 -20.88 24.50 13.71
C GLN A 174 -21.38 25.82 13.11
N ALA A 175 -21.04 26.10 11.85
CA ALA A 175 -21.49 27.30 11.16
C ALA A 175 -23.03 27.32 10.99
N ALA A 176 -23.64 26.18 10.68
CA ALA A 176 -25.10 26.05 10.59
C ALA A 176 -25.78 26.32 11.94
N TYR A 177 -25.26 25.78 13.04
CA TYR A 177 -25.77 26.08 14.39
C TYR A 177 -25.61 27.56 14.76
N GLU A 178 -24.48 28.18 14.43
CA GLU A 178 -24.28 29.60 14.68
C GLU A 178 -25.27 30.47 13.87
N LEU A 179 -25.50 30.14 12.61
CA LEU A 179 -26.48 30.81 11.74
C LEU A 179 -27.90 30.63 12.27
N GLU A 180 -28.29 29.42 12.67
CA GLU A 180 -29.62 29.16 13.24
C GLU A 180 -29.83 29.94 14.55
N LYS A 181 -28.80 29.99 15.40
CA LYS A 181 -28.83 30.78 16.64
C LYS A 181 -28.97 32.27 16.36
N GLN A 182 -28.25 32.81 15.38
CA GLN A 182 -28.35 34.21 14.97
C GLN A 182 -29.74 34.52 14.39
N ALA A 183 -30.27 33.65 13.54
CA ALA A 183 -31.61 33.78 12.98
C ALA A 183 -32.70 33.77 14.05
N LYS A 184 -32.62 32.89 15.06
CA LYS A 184 -33.53 32.86 16.22
C LYS A 184 -33.51 34.17 17.03
N VAL A 185 -32.32 34.72 17.28
CA VAL A 185 -32.17 36.00 18.00
C VAL A 185 -32.78 37.14 17.18
N LEU A 186 -32.54 37.16 15.87
CA LEU A 186 -33.06 38.20 14.97
C LEU A 186 -34.59 38.12 14.82
N GLU A 187 -35.14 36.91 14.68
CA GLU A 187 -36.59 36.65 14.63
C GLU A 187 -37.27 37.21 15.90
N LYS A 188 -36.73 36.90 17.09
CA LYS A 188 -37.25 37.41 18.35
C LYS A 188 -37.28 38.95 18.38
N ASN A 189 -36.18 39.60 17.98
CA ASN A 189 -36.09 41.05 17.94
C ASN A 189 -37.10 41.67 16.97
N ILE A 190 -37.34 41.03 15.81
CA ILE A 190 -38.31 41.50 14.82
C ILE A 190 -39.74 41.31 15.29
N LEU A 191 -40.06 40.20 15.96
CA LEU A 191 -41.36 39.98 16.57
C LEU A 191 -41.67 41.04 17.63
N GLU A 192 -40.69 41.42 18.45
CA GLU A 192 -40.83 42.51 19.44
C GLU A 192 -41.03 43.89 18.76
N LYS A 193 -40.29 44.16 17.68
CA LYS A 193 -40.48 45.38 16.87
C LYS A 193 -41.84 45.43 16.17
N ASN A 194 -42.33 44.31 15.64
CA ASN A 194 -43.65 44.21 15.01
C ASN A 194 -44.77 44.47 16.03
N LYS A 195 -44.67 43.90 17.24
CA LYS A 195 -45.61 44.21 18.35
C LYS A 195 -45.66 45.70 18.71
N SER A 196 -44.55 46.41 18.47
CA SER A 196 -44.43 47.85 18.69
C SER A 196 -44.80 48.68 17.44
N ASN A 197 -45.32 48.06 16.38
CA ASN A 197 -45.61 48.67 15.07
C ASN A 197 -44.40 49.33 14.38
N ILE A 198 -43.18 48.85 14.68
CA ILE A 198 -41.93 49.34 14.07
C ILE A 198 -41.56 48.50 12.84
N ALA A 199 -41.77 47.19 12.89
CA ALA A 199 -41.53 46.26 11.77
C ALA A 199 -42.86 45.88 11.09
N ARG A 200 -42.81 45.54 9.80
CA ARG A 200 -43.99 45.09 9.03
C ARG A 200 -44.21 43.58 9.19
N SER A 201 -45.41 43.10 8.89
CA SER A 201 -45.69 41.65 8.86
C SER A 201 -44.78 40.90 7.86
N LEU A 202 -44.50 41.52 6.71
CA LEU A 202 -43.58 40.96 5.72
C LEU A 202 -42.16 40.73 6.28
N ASP A 203 -41.69 41.61 7.19
CA ASP A 203 -40.38 41.45 7.83
C ASP A 203 -40.36 40.23 8.76
N VAL A 204 -41.50 39.95 9.42
CA VAL A 204 -41.68 38.74 10.24
C VAL A 204 -41.67 37.49 9.37
N ASP A 205 -42.42 37.47 8.27
CA ASP A 205 -42.47 36.30 7.38
C ASP A 205 -41.08 35.98 6.80
N ARG A 206 -40.34 37.01 6.39
CA ARG A 206 -38.97 36.87 5.86
C ARG A 206 -37.99 36.29 6.89
N ILE A 207 -37.97 36.83 8.12
CA ILE A 207 -37.05 36.32 9.15
C ILE A 207 -37.45 34.92 9.62
N THR A 208 -38.74 34.61 9.60
CA THR A 208 -39.25 33.26 9.90
C THR A 208 -38.76 32.27 8.84
N LEU A 209 -38.85 32.62 7.55
CA LEU A 209 -38.32 31.80 6.45
C LEU A 209 -36.82 31.56 6.62
N GLN A 210 -36.03 32.60 6.88
CA GLN A 210 -34.59 32.47 7.08
C GLN A 210 -34.24 31.56 8.26
N ARG A 211 -34.99 31.65 9.37
CA ARG A 211 -34.81 30.74 10.51
C ARG A 211 -35.10 29.28 10.11
N LEU A 212 -36.16 29.05 9.33
CA LEU A 212 -36.50 27.71 8.84
C LEU A 212 -35.42 27.16 7.91
N GLU A 213 -34.87 27.97 7.00
CA GLU A 213 -33.75 27.60 6.13
C GLU A 213 -32.49 27.26 6.94
N ALA A 214 -32.17 28.07 7.97
CA ALA A 214 -31.05 27.78 8.85
C ALA A 214 -31.25 26.49 9.66
N GLN A 215 -32.48 26.21 10.11
CA GLN A 215 -32.84 24.98 10.80
C GLN A 215 -32.72 23.76 9.87
N GLU A 216 -33.15 23.88 8.61
CA GLU A 216 -32.97 22.84 7.59
C GLU A 216 -31.47 22.59 7.33
N SER A 217 -30.67 23.65 7.20
CA SER A 217 -29.22 23.55 7.01
C SER A 217 -28.53 22.80 8.17
N VAL A 218 -28.96 23.05 9.42
CA VAL A 218 -28.49 22.28 10.59
C VAL A 218 -28.81 20.79 10.42
N LEU A 219 -30.05 20.45 10.09
CA LEU A 219 -30.45 19.04 9.93
C LEU A 219 -29.66 18.34 8.83
N GLN A 220 -29.47 18.99 7.68
CA GLN A 220 -28.72 18.45 6.55
C GLN A 220 -27.23 18.24 6.90
N THR A 221 -26.58 19.25 7.49
CA THR A 221 -25.16 19.18 7.85
C THR A 221 -24.92 18.21 9.01
N GLN A 222 -25.84 18.13 9.96
CA GLN A 222 -25.80 17.16 11.06
C GLN A 222 -25.86 15.74 10.53
N THR A 223 -26.81 15.44 9.65
CA THR A 223 -26.94 14.11 9.02
C THR A 223 -25.66 13.73 8.28
N SER A 224 -25.11 14.63 7.45
CA SER A 224 -23.85 14.39 6.73
C SER A 224 -22.67 14.12 7.67
N PHE A 225 -22.58 14.87 8.78
CA PHE A 225 -21.52 14.70 9.76
C PHE A 225 -21.65 13.35 10.50
N GLU A 226 -22.86 13.02 10.97
CA GLU A 226 -23.15 11.74 11.63
C GLU A 226 -22.93 10.54 10.69
N ASP A 227 -23.27 10.67 9.42
CA ASP A 227 -23.00 9.63 8.40
C ASP A 227 -21.50 9.37 8.25
N LYS A 228 -20.69 10.42 8.13
CA LYS A 228 -19.22 10.28 8.06
C LYS A 228 -18.63 9.75 9.36
N LEU A 229 -19.15 10.20 10.50
CA LEU A 229 -18.72 9.73 11.81
C LEU A 229 -19.00 8.23 11.99
N ARG A 230 -20.16 7.76 11.53
CA ARG A 230 -20.51 6.33 11.50
C ARG A 230 -19.61 5.54 10.55
N ALA A 231 -19.34 6.06 9.35
CA ALA A 231 -18.44 5.42 8.39
C ALA A 231 -17.02 5.26 8.97
N ILE A 232 -16.48 6.32 9.58
CA ILE A 232 -15.20 6.28 10.29
C ILE A 232 -15.27 5.29 11.45
N GLY A 233 -16.34 5.34 12.26
CA GLY A 233 -16.59 4.42 13.38
C GLY A 233 -16.55 2.94 13.00
N GLN A 234 -17.10 2.59 11.83
CA GLN A 234 -17.06 1.23 11.30
C GLN A 234 -15.64 0.78 10.96
N VAL A 235 -14.81 1.66 10.38
CA VAL A 235 -13.42 1.36 10.02
C VAL A 235 -12.55 1.22 11.26
N ILE A 236 -12.74 2.08 12.28
CA ILE A 236 -11.98 2.00 13.53
C ILE A 236 -12.52 0.92 14.51
N GLY A 237 -13.58 0.20 14.12
CA GLY A 237 -14.19 -0.84 14.95
C GLY A 237 -14.86 -0.34 16.25
N ARG A 238 -15.13 0.96 16.39
CA ARG A 238 -15.80 1.54 17.56
C ARG A 238 -16.73 2.69 17.14
N SER A 239 -17.88 2.80 17.80
CA SER A 239 -18.76 3.96 17.61
C SER A 239 -18.13 5.19 18.23
N LEU A 240 -17.99 6.27 17.46
CA LEU A 240 -17.66 7.59 18.00
C LEU A 240 -18.95 8.31 18.39
N PRO A 241 -18.99 8.99 19.55
CA PRO A 241 -20.21 9.68 19.95
C PRO A 241 -20.42 10.96 19.13
N PRO A 242 -21.67 11.39 18.86
CA PRO A 242 -21.97 12.54 18.00
C PRO A 242 -21.41 13.88 18.50
N ASP A 243 -21.06 13.97 19.79
CA ASP A 243 -20.52 15.15 20.47
C ASP A 243 -18.98 15.19 20.47
N VAL A 244 -18.31 14.32 19.71
CA VAL A 244 -16.85 14.38 19.50
C VAL A 244 -16.46 15.77 19.01
N VAL A 245 -15.46 16.35 19.68
CA VAL A 245 -14.87 17.61 19.26
C VAL A 245 -13.71 17.30 18.32
N ILE A 246 -13.88 17.66 17.05
CA ILE A 246 -12.79 17.61 16.07
C ILE A 246 -11.98 18.89 16.23
N THR A 247 -10.67 18.75 16.51
CA THR A 247 -9.75 19.90 16.68
C THR A 247 -9.74 20.82 15.47
N GLU A 248 -9.33 22.08 15.63
CA GLU A 248 -9.23 23.06 14.53
C GLU A 248 -8.33 22.60 13.38
N VAL A 249 -8.57 23.16 12.19
CA VAL A 249 -7.78 22.88 10.98
C VAL A 249 -6.34 23.27 11.23
N GLN A 250 -5.48 22.27 11.41
CA GLN A 250 -4.05 22.49 11.46
C GLN A 250 -3.60 22.99 10.08
N ASN A 251 -2.97 24.15 10.04
CA ASN A 251 -2.31 24.62 8.83
C ASN A 251 -1.07 23.76 8.61
N PHE A 252 -1.17 22.79 7.71
CA PHE A 252 -0.01 22.05 7.25
C PHE A 252 0.78 22.96 6.30
N GLU A 253 1.94 23.44 6.75
CA GLU A 253 2.90 24.07 5.85
C GLU A 253 3.95 23.03 5.42
N SER A 254 4.32 23.08 4.14
CA SER A 254 5.43 22.29 3.60
C SER A 254 6.19 23.11 2.57
N ASP A 255 7.52 23.07 2.64
CA ASP A 255 8.35 23.58 1.56
C ASP A 255 8.22 22.66 0.35
N VAL A 256 7.65 23.20 -0.74
CA VAL A 256 7.56 22.49 -2.01
C VAL A 256 8.94 22.56 -2.67
N GLN A 257 9.71 21.48 -2.51
CA GLN A 257 11.08 21.36 -2.99
C GLN A 257 11.18 21.33 -4.54
N THR A 258 12.41 21.39 -5.07
CA THR A 258 12.66 21.30 -6.51
C THR A 258 12.41 19.90 -7.08
N ILE A 259 11.65 19.83 -8.18
CA ILE A 259 11.12 18.59 -8.79
C ILE A 259 12.22 17.60 -9.27
N PRO A 260 13.34 18.02 -9.91
CA PRO A 260 14.26 17.06 -10.54
C PRO A 260 14.89 16.06 -9.56
N SER A 261 15.20 16.47 -8.34
CA SER A 261 15.77 15.59 -7.32
C SER A 261 14.75 14.60 -6.76
N LEU A 262 13.46 14.97 -6.77
CA LEU A 262 12.37 14.15 -6.21
C LEU A 262 11.97 13.01 -7.15
N VAL A 263 12.01 13.26 -8.46
CA VAL A 263 11.70 12.25 -9.48
C VAL A 263 12.72 11.09 -9.41
N GLN A 264 14.00 11.41 -9.28
CA GLN A 264 15.06 10.40 -9.26
C GLN A 264 15.05 9.52 -8.01
N SER A 265 14.53 10.05 -6.89
CA SER A 265 14.37 9.31 -5.64
C SER A 265 13.00 8.65 -5.48
N SER A 266 12.11 8.74 -6.48
CA SER A 266 10.76 8.21 -6.37
C SER A 266 10.77 6.69 -6.23
N ARG A 267 10.05 6.18 -5.23
CA ARG A 267 9.90 4.75 -4.98
C ARG A 267 9.22 4.03 -6.15
N THR A 268 8.22 4.64 -6.76
CA THR A 268 7.54 4.11 -7.94
C THR A 268 8.51 3.90 -9.10
N LEU A 269 9.43 4.86 -9.31
CA LEU A 269 10.47 4.74 -10.33
C LEU A 269 11.52 3.69 -9.97
N GLU A 270 11.89 3.57 -8.68
CA GLU A 270 12.79 2.52 -8.20
C GLU A 270 12.21 1.12 -8.43
N ILE A 271 10.92 0.92 -8.14
CA ILE A 271 10.21 -0.34 -8.43
C ILE A 271 10.30 -0.66 -9.92
N ALA A 272 9.99 0.29 -10.80
CA ALA A 272 10.06 0.08 -12.25
C ALA A 272 11.49 -0.26 -12.72
N LYS A 273 12.52 0.44 -12.20
CA LYS A 273 13.92 0.12 -12.47
C LYS A 273 14.27 -1.33 -12.09
N LYS A 274 13.84 -1.78 -10.91
CA LYS A 274 14.06 -3.17 -10.46
C LYS A 274 13.32 -4.18 -11.31
N GLN A 275 12.10 -3.88 -11.75
CA GLN A 275 11.34 -4.72 -12.69
C GLN A 275 12.07 -4.85 -14.04
N THR A 276 12.59 -3.75 -14.57
CA THR A 276 13.44 -3.77 -15.77
C THR A 276 14.67 -4.67 -15.58
N LEU A 277 15.33 -4.61 -14.41
CA LEU A 277 16.47 -5.48 -14.10
C LEU A 277 16.07 -6.96 -14.05
N ILE A 278 14.95 -7.29 -13.41
CA ILE A 278 14.42 -8.67 -13.35
C ILE A 278 14.18 -9.23 -14.76
N LEU A 279 13.59 -8.44 -15.66
CA LEU A 279 13.32 -8.88 -17.03
C LEU A 279 14.60 -9.02 -17.85
N LYS A 280 15.62 -8.18 -17.61
CA LYS A 280 16.96 -8.36 -18.19
C LYS A 280 17.63 -9.63 -17.69
N ASP A 281 17.56 -9.91 -16.40
CA ASP A 281 18.08 -11.15 -15.80
C ASP A 281 17.34 -12.38 -16.33
N GLN A 282 16.02 -12.29 -16.53
CA GLN A 282 15.22 -13.32 -17.17
C GLN A 282 15.69 -13.60 -18.61
N ALA A 283 15.93 -12.56 -19.42
CA ALA A 283 16.47 -12.73 -20.77
C ALA A 283 17.87 -13.37 -20.76
N LEU A 284 18.71 -13.03 -19.77
CA LEU A 284 20.01 -13.67 -19.57
C LEU A 284 19.90 -15.14 -19.18
N LEU A 285 18.95 -15.50 -18.32
CA LEU A 285 18.66 -16.91 -17.98
C LEU A 285 18.23 -17.70 -19.23
N GLN A 286 17.31 -17.15 -20.03
CA GLN A 286 16.90 -17.77 -21.29
C GLN A 286 18.06 -17.93 -22.28
N LYS A 287 18.95 -16.92 -22.36
CA LYS A 287 20.15 -16.98 -23.20
C LYS A 287 21.09 -18.10 -22.76
N ARG A 288 21.26 -18.29 -21.46
CA ARG A 288 22.09 -19.39 -20.93
C ARG A 288 21.48 -20.74 -21.26
N GLY A 289 20.15 -20.88 -21.25
CA GLY A 289 19.47 -22.16 -21.56
C GLY A 289 19.72 -22.68 -22.97
N LEU A 290 20.24 -21.85 -23.87
CA LEU A 290 20.64 -22.24 -25.23
C LEU A 290 22.09 -22.76 -25.32
N VAL A 291 22.86 -22.65 -24.24
CA VAL A 291 24.23 -23.16 -24.15
C VAL A 291 24.18 -24.61 -23.67
N PRO A 292 25.01 -25.52 -24.21
CA PRO A 292 25.07 -26.90 -23.72
C PRO A 292 25.29 -26.99 -22.20
N GLU A 293 24.57 -27.92 -21.59
CA GLU A 293 24.80 -28.34 -20.21
C GLU A 293 25.96 -29.34 -20.21
N LEU A 294 26.92 -29.13 -19.31
CA LEU A 294 28.06 -30.02 -19.12
C LEU A 294 28.32 -30.08 -17.63
N ASP A 295 28.24 -31.29 -17.09
CA ASP A 295 28.37 -31.57 -15.66
C ASP A 295 29.50 -32.58 -15.45
N LEU A 296 30.39 -32.28 -14.50
CA LEU A 296 31.35 -33.26 -13.98
C LEU A 296 30.62 -34.14 -12.97
N VAL A 297 30.61 -35.44 -13.21
CA VAL A 297 29.94 -36.44 -12.36
C VAL A 297 30.99 -37.29 -11.66
N LEU A 298 30.92 -37.32 -10.33
CA LEU A 298 31.67 -38.23 -9.48
C LEU A 298 30.66 -39.10 -8.72
N GLY A 299 30.79 -40.42 -8.80
CA GLY A 299 29.84 -41.32 -8.17
C GLY A 299 30.49 -42.60 -7.66
N PHE A 300 29.85 -43.22 -6.67
CA PHE A 300 30.14 -44.56 -6.21
C PHE A 300 28.83 -45.33 -6.14
N ASN A 301 28.76 -46.46 -6.83
CA ASN A 301 27.56 -47.29 -6.92
C ASN A 301 27.90 -48.72 -6.50
N ARG A 302 27.02 -49.34 -5.73
CA ARG A 302 27.03 -50.76 -5.41
C ARG A 302 25.79 -51.42 -5.99
N ASP A 303 25.99 -52.40 -6.85
CA ASP A 303 24.95 -53.20 -7.48
C ASP A 303 24.97 -54.61 -6.88
N GLU A 304 23.92 -54.94 -6.10
CA GLU A 304 23.66 -56.27 -5.51
C GLU A 304 22.46 -56.94 -6.23
N SER A 305 22.37 -56.81 -7.55
CA SER A 305 21.26 -57.33 -8.34
C SER A 305 21.39 -58.82 -8.68
N THR A 306 20.26 -59.51 -8.74
CA THR A 306 20.14 -60.85 -9.36
C THR A 306 19.36 -60.71 -10.67
N ARG A 307 19.98 -61.08 -11.80
CA ARG A 307 19.36 -61.03 -13.14
C ARG A 307 19.42 -62.41 -13.77
N PHE A 308 18.28 -63.00 -14.10
CA PHE A 308 18.19 -64.33 -14.74
C PHE A 308 19.01 -65.42 -14.02
N ASN A 309 18.87 -65.51 -12.69
CA ASN A 309 19.62 -66.43 -11.82
C ASN A 309 21.14 -66.22 -11.74
N VAL A 310 21.64 -65.08 -12.22
CA VAL A 310 23.04 -64.66 -12.04
C VAL A 310 23.07 -63.49 -11.04
N SER A 311 23.78 -63.67 -9.93
CA SER A 311 24.03 -62.62 -8.94
C SER A 311 25.20 -61.74 -9.40
N ALA A 312 25.00 -60.43 -9.40
CA ALA A 312 26.04 -59.43 -9.50
C ALA A 312 26.21 -58.77 -8.11
N ASP A 313 27.42 -58.79 -7.57
CA ASP A 313 27.85 -57.90 -6.48
C ASP A 313 29.04 -57.10 -7.00
N ARG A 314 28.77 -55.87 -7.43
CA ARG A 314 29.76 -55.02 -8.09
C ARG A 314 29.80 -53.66 -7.41
N ASN A 315 31.01 -53.20 -7.16
CA ASN A 315 31.28 -51.84 -6.73
C ASN A 315 31.89 -51.08 -7.91
N GLU A 316 31.27 -49.97 -8.29
CA GLU A 316 31.68 -49.15 -9.42
C GLU A 316 31.92 -47.72 -8.95
N PHE A 317 33.11 -47.21 -9.24
CA PHE A 317 33.42 -45.80 -9.08
C PHE A 317 33.33 -45.13 -10.45
N VAL A 318 32.52 -44.09 -10.54
CA VAL A 318 32.18 -43.39 -11.78
C VAL A 318 32.81 -42.00 -11.73
N ILE A 319 33.68 -41.71 -12.69
CA ILE A 319 34.10 -40.34 -13.02
C ILE A 319 33.77 -40.14 -14.48
N GLY A 320 32.98 -39.12 -14.78
CA GLY A 320 32.60 -38.83 -16.15
C GLY A 320 32.11 -37.40 -16.33
N PHE A 321 31.87 -37.05 -17.58
CA PHE A 321 31.16 -35.85 -17.94
C PHE A 321 29.79 -36.24 -18.49
N ASP A 322 28.76 -35.57 -18.03
CA ASP A 322 27.42 -35.64 -18.60
C ASP A 322 27.19 -34.38 -19.43
N ALA A 323 26.81 -34.54 -20.69
CA ALA A 323 26.71 -33.44 -21.65
C ALA A 323 25.38 -33.48 -22.39
N SER A 324 24.62 -32.39 -22.30
CA SER A 324 23.34 -32.23 -22.99
C SER A 324 23.38 -31.01 -23.89
N LEU A 325 23.16 -31.21 -25.20
CA LEU A 325 23.16 -30.16 -26.20
C LEU A 325 21.77 -30.08 -26.87
N PRO A 326 21.00 -29.00 -26.66
CA PRO A 326 19.73 -28.82 -27.35
C PRO A 326 19.98 -28.47 -28.83
N LEU A 327 19.77 -29.43 -29.72
CA LEU A 327 19.90 -29.25 -31.17
C LEU A 327 18.56 -28.81 -31.78
N GLY A 328 18.58 -27.71 -32.53
CA GLY A 328 17.38 -27.22 -33.23
C GLY A 328 16.30 -26.65 -32.30
N ASP A 329 16.66 -26.20 -31.10
CA ASP A 329 15.73 -25.64 -30.12
C ASP A 329 15.14 -24.29 -30.57
N SER A 330 14.07 -24.36 -31.37
CA SER A 330 13.30 -23.22 -31.82
C SER A 330 12.50 -22.58 -30.69
N GLN A 331 12.08 -23.38 -29.71
CA GLN A 331 11.32 -22.91 -28.55
C GLN A 331 12.18 -22.02 -27.66
N GLY A 332 13.39 -22.45 -27.27
CA GLY A 332 14.30 -21.63 -26.47
C GLY A 332 14.70 -20.34 -27.17
N LYS A 333 14.93 -20.38 -28.50
CA LYS A 333 15.20 -19.16 -29.29
C LYS A 333 14.03 -18.19 -29.27
N ALA A 334 12.80 -18.69 -29.38
CA ALA A 334 11.59 -17.89 -29.28
C ALA A 334 11.45 -17.29 -27.87
N LEU A 335 11.63 -18.09 -26.82
CA LEU A 335 11.57 -17.64 -25.42
C LEU A 335 12.62 -16.55 -25.12
N LEU A 336 13.86 -16.70 -25.60
CA LEU A 336 14.88 -15.67 -25.47
C LEU A 336 14.46 -14.38 -26.19
N LYS A 337 13.91 -14.49 -27.41
CA LYS A 337 13.48 -13.32 -28.17
C LYS A 337 12.34 -12.59 -27.47
N THR A 338 11.35 -13.33 -26.95
CA THR A 338 10.24 -12.78 -26.16
C THR A 338 10.75 -12.10 -24.90
N ALA A 339 11.59 -12.75 -24.10
CA ALA A 339 12.16 -12.16 -22.89
C ALA A 339 13.00 -10.90 -23.17
N SER A 340 13.73 -10.88 -24.30
CA SER A 340 14.49 -9.69 -24.72
C SER A 340 13.57 -8.53 -25.13
N LEU A 341 12.43 -8.82 -25.77
CA LEU A 341 11.43 -7.81 -26.12
C LEU A 341 10.73 -7.29 -24.85
N GLU A 342 10.35 -8.15 -23.92
CA GLU A 342 9.76 -7.77 -22.63
C GLU A 342 10.70 -6.84 -21.85
N ALA A 343 11.99 -7.16 -21.78
CA ALA A 343 12.99 -6.30 -21.15
C ALA A 343 13.11 -4.93 -21.84
N SER A 344 12.97 -4.87 -23.17
CA SER A 344 12.96 -3.62 -23.92
C SER A 344 11.69 -2.80 -23.67
N ILE A 345 10.53 -3.45 -23.59
CA ILE A 345 9.25 -2.80 -23.28
C ILE A 345 9.31 -2.21 -21.87
N ALA A 346 9.76 -2.98 -20.88
CA ALA A 346 9.90 -2.51 -19.51
C ALA A 346 10.84 -1.29 -19.40
N GLN A 347 11.91 -1.24 -20.19
CA GLN A 347 12.78 -0.06 -20.24
C GLN A 347 12.06 1.17 -20.83
N MET A 348 11.20 0.99 -21.83
CA MET A 348 10.38 2.09 -22.37
C MET A 348 9.33 2.54 -21.36
N ASP A 349 8.69 1.60 -20.66
CA ASP A 349 7.71 1.87 -19.61
C ASP A 349 8.34 2.62 -18.44
N GLU A 350 9.57 2.27 -18.04
CA GLU A 350 10.35 3.01 -17.04
C GLU A 350 10.57 4.47 -17.46
N MET A 351 10.98 4.71 -18.71
CA MET A 351 11.19 6.07 -19.24
C MET A 351 9.89 6.87 -19.31
N LEU A 352 8.78 6.22 -19.69
CA LEU A 352 7.47 6.83 -19.76
C LEU A 352 6.95 7.17 -18.35
N LEU A 353 7.11 6.25 -17.39
CA LEU A 353 6.78 6.47 -15.99
C LEU A 353 7.54 7.65 -15.40
N GLN A 354 8.85 7.75 -15.67
CA GLN A 354 9.65 8.89 -15.22
C GLN A 354 9.05 10.22 -15.70
N ARG A 355 8.69 10.32 -16.99
CA ARG A 355 8.06 11.53 -17.56
C ARG A 355 6.69 11.82 -16.96
N ASN A 356 5.89 10.78 -16.71
CA ASN A 356 4.58 10.95 -16.09
C ASN A 356 4.71 11.49 -14.66
N ILE A 357 5.63 10.95 -13.86
CA ILE A 357 5.92 11.45 -12.51
C ILE A 357 6.35 12.93 -12.57
N GLU A 358 7.20 13.31 -13.53
CA GLU A 358 7.61 14.71 -13.73
C GLU A 358 6.40 15.63 -14.00
N ILE A 359 5.50 15.22 -14.90
CA ILE A 359 4.29 15.99 -15.26
C ILE A 359 3.32 16.07 -14.09
N GLU A 360 3.09 14.96 -13.38
CA GLU A 360 2.20 14.88 -12.22
C GLU A 360 2.67 15.80 -11.10
N LEU A 361 3.96 15.75 -10.75
CA LEU A 361 4.55 16.62 -9.74
C LEU A 361 4.49 18.10 -10.17
N ALA A 362 4.78 18.42 -11.43
CA ALA A 362 4.65 19.79 -11.93
C ALA A 362 3.21 20.32 -11.81
N THR A 363 2.24 19.49 -12.16
CA THR A 363 0.80 19.80 -12.06
C THR A 363 0.39 20.00 -10.60
N LEU A 364 0.77 19.08 -9.72
CA LEU A 364 0.44 19.14 -8.29
C LEU A 364 1.07 20.37 -7.61
N ARG A 365 2.31 20.71 -7.96
CA ARG A 365 2.96 21.94 -7.50
C ARG A 365 2.16 23.19 -7.92
N SER A 366 1.76 23.26 -9.18
CA SER A 366 0.95 24.39 -9.69
C SER A 366 -0.39 24.50 -8.95
N GLN A 367 -1.04 23.37 -8.67
CA GLN A 367 -2.27 23.32 -7.88
C GLN A 367 -2.06 23.83 -6.44
N ILE A 368 -0.97 23.41 -5.77
CA ILE A 368 -0.61 23.89 -4.43
C ILE A 368 -0.38 25.41 -4.44
N GLU A 369 0.41 25.92 -5.38
CA GLU A 369 0.70 27.37 -5.48
C GLU A 369 -0.57 28.18 -5.74
N LYS A 370 -1.45 27.71 -6.63
CA LYS A 370 -2.76 28.32 -6.87
C LYS A 370 -3.61 28.32 -5.59
N GLN A 371 -3.67 27.18 -4.92
CA GLN A 371 -4.51 27.01 -3.73
C GLN A 371 -4.02 27.85 -2.55
N ARG A 372 -2.70 28.05 -2.39
CA ARG A 372 -2.14 29.00 -1.40
C ARG A 372 -2.68 30.41 -1.61
N LYS A 373 -2.63 30.91 -2.84
CA LYS A 373 -3.20 32.23 -3.19
C LYS A 373 -4.71 32.29 -2.93
N SER A 374 -5.44 31.21 -3.22
CA SER A 374 -6.88 31.12 -2.91
C SER A 374 -7.15 31.19 -1.41
N VAL A 375 -6.34 30.54 -0.58
CA VAL A 375 -6.42 30.64 0.89
C VAL A 375 -6.18 32.08 1.36
N ASP A 376 -5.16 32.76 0.83
CA ASP A 376 -4.86 34.15 1.20
C ASP A 376 -6.02 35.10 0.85
N ILE A 377 -6.56 34.98 -0.36
CA ILE A 377 -7.75 35.74 -0.79
C ILE A 377 -8.96 35.43 0.10
N ALA A 378 -9.18 34.16 0.44
CA ALA A 378 -10.30 33.75 1.28
C ALA A 378 -10.16 34.28 2.73
N LYS A 379 -8.94 34.29 3.27
CA LYS A 379 -8.63 34.93 4.57
C LYS A 379 -8.93 36.42 4.55
N GLU A 380 -8.55 37.14 3.50
CA GLU A 380 -8.87 38.57 3.36
C GLU A 380 -10.37 38.83 3.24
N LYS A 381 -11.08 38.04 2.42
CA LYS A 381 -12.54 38.12 2.28
C LYS A 381 -13.25 37.87 3.61
N SER A 382 -12.84 36.85 4.37
CA SER A 382 -13.39 36.54 5.69
C SER A 382 -13.17 37.68 6.69
N LYS A 383 -11.96 38.25 6.75
CA LYS A 383 -11.68 39.42 7.60
C LYS A 383 -12.50 40.65 7.19
N LEU A 384 -12.66 40.90 5.88
CA LEU A 384 -13.44 42.02 5.39
C LEU A 384 -14.93 41.86 5.68
N SER A 385 -15.49 40.69 5.42
CA SER A 385 -16.90 40.40 5.67
C SER A 385 -17.26 40.42 7.15
N GLU A 386 -16.35 39.98 8.02
CA GLU A 386 -16.51 40.13 9.47
C GLU A 386 -16.62 41.60 9.89
N ARG A 387 -15.77 42.48 9.34
CA ARG A 387 -15.83 43.92 9.62
C ARG A 387 -17.12 44.56 9.10
N ILE A 388 -17.54 44.20 7.89
CA ILE A 388 -18.80 44.69 7.30
C ILE A 388 -19.98 44.25 8.16
N ALA A 389 -20.10 42.97 8.49
CA ALA A 389 -21.18 42.46 9.32
C ALA A 389 -21.24 43.15 10.69
N LYS A 390 -20.09 43.39 11.34
CA LYS A 390 -20.03 44.14 12.60
C LYS A 390 -20.53 45.57 12.46
N GLU A 391 -20.25 46.24 11.35
CA GLU A 391 -20.72 47.61 11.13
C GLU A 391 -22.20 47.68 10.74
N GLU A 392 -22.67 46.76 9.89
CA GLU A 392 -24.08 46.67 9.53
C GLU A 392 -24.96 46.33 10.75
N ILE A 393 -24.49 45.50 11.69
CA ILE A 393 -25.16 45.30 12.99
C ILE A 393 -25.36 46.63 13.73
N LYS A 394 -24.35 47.51 13.77
CA LYS A 394 -24.46 48.81 14.44
C LYS A 394 -25.42 49.74 13.70
N ARG A 395 -25.35 49.78 12.36
CA ARG A 395 -26.23 50.60 11.52
C ARG A 395 -27.69 50.17 11.66
N TYR A 396 -27.94 48.86 11.68
CA TYR A 396 -29.26 48.29 11.91
C TYR A 396 -29.81 48.67 13.29
N ASN A 397 -28.98 48.56 14.33
CA ASN A 397 -29.37 48.96 15.69
C ASN A 397 -29.69 50.46 15.81
N ARG A 398 -29.17 51.30 14.89
CA ARG A 398 -29.49 52.73 14.76
C ARG A 398 -30.65 53.03 13.81
N GLY A 399 -31.26 52.01 13.19
CA GLY A 399 -32.33 52.17 12.19
C GLY A 399 -31.86 52.77 10.87
N GLN A 400 -30.57 52.64 10.52
CA GLN A 400 -29.99 53.23 9.30
C GLN A 400 -30.02 52.29 8.08
N ILE A 401 -30.34 51.01 8.30
CA ILE A 401 -30.44 49.98 7.26
C ILE A 401 -31.64 49.08 7.56
N ASP A 402 -32.13 48.42 6.52
CA ASP A 402 -33.20 47.44 6.62
C ASP A 402 -32.66 46.08 7.08
N ILE A 403 -33.56 45.21 7.55
CA ILE A 403 -33.19 43.86 7.99
C ILE A 403 -32.55 43.03 6.88
N GLU A 404 -32.98 43.21 5.63
CA GLU A 404 -32.45 42.50 4.46
C GLU A 404 -30.94 42.69 4.34
N GLN A 405 -30.46 43.93 4.49
CA GLN A 405 -29.03 44.25 4.43
C GLN A 405 -28.23 43.63 5.60
N LEU A 406 -28.83 43.56 6.79
CA LEU A 406 -28.19 42.90 7.94
C LEU A 406 -28.08 41.39 7.72
N VAL A 407 -29.16 40.77 7.25
CA VAL A 407 -29.23 39.34 6.96
C VAL A 407 -28.20 38.96 5.92
N ASP A 408 -28.15 39.70 4.81
CA ASP A 408 -27.17 39.50 3.75
C ASP A 408 -25.75 39.60 4.29
N ALA A 409 -25.44 40.62 5.10
CA ALA A 409 -24.11 40.79 5.66
C ALA A 409 -23.69 39.62 6.58
N GLN A 410 -24.61 39.07 7.38
CA GLN A 410 -24.35 37.90 8.23
C GLN A 410 -24.14 36.63 7.40
N TYR A 411 -24.98 36.42 6.40
CA TYR A 411 -24.86 35.29 5.48
C TYR A 411 -23.52 35.31 4.72
N GLN A 412 -23.16 36.47 4.13
CA GLN A 412 -21.89 36.66 3.43
C GLN A 412 -20.68 36.44 4.36
N ARG A 413 -20.76 36.87 5.62
CA ARG A 413 -19.71 36.58 6.62
C ARG A 413 -19.53 35.08 6.81
N ALA A 414 -20.61 34.34 7.09
CA ALA A 414 -20.57 32.90 7.30
C ALA A 414 -20.04 32.16 6.06
N GLN A 415 -20.54 32.53 4.87
CA GLN A 415 -20.11 31.96 3.61
C GLN A 415 -18.60 32.16 3.36
N HIS A 416 -18.07 33.36 3.62
CA HIS A 416 -16.64 33.63 3.45
C HIS A 416 -15.75 32.95 4.49
N GLN A 417 -16.22 32.83 5.75
CA GLN A 417 -15.52 32.05 6.78
C GLN A 417 -15.46 30.57 6.40
N PHE A 418 -16.57 30.00 5.92
CA PHE A 418 -16.61 28.63 5.42
C PHE A 418 -15.66 28.42 4.23
N ALA A 419 -15.71 29.30 3.22
CA ALA A 419 -14.84 29.22 2.05
C ALA A 419 -13.34 29.31 2.39
N MET A 420 -12.98 30.06 3.43
CA MET A 420 -11.60 30.10 3.95
C MET A 420 -11.17 28.75 4.53
N ILE A 421 -12.03 28.12 5.32
CA ILE A 421 -11.74 26.83 5.94
C ILE A 421 -11.66 25.73 4.87
N GLU A 422 -12.63 25.67 3.96
CA GLU A 422 -12.65 24.75 2.82
C GLU A 422 -11.37 24.89 1.96
N SER A 423 -10.95 26.13 1.69
CA SER A 423 -9.72 26.38 0.93
C SER A 423 -8.48 25.88 1.68
N SER A 424 -8.44 26.00 3.01
CA SER A 424 -7.32 25.57 3.85
C SER A 424 -7.25 24.04 3.99
N VAL A 425 -8.41 23.39 4.10
CA VAL A 425 -8.52 21.92 4.05
C VAL A 425 -8.06 21.39 2.70
N THR A 426 -8.51 22.01 1.60
CA THR A 426 -8.09 21.64 0.24
C THR A 426 -6.58 21.76 0.05
N LEU A 427 -5.98 22.86 0.54
CA LEU A 427 -4.52 23.02 0.53
C LEU A 427 -3.82 21.90 1.30
N SER A 428 -4.33 21.56 2.47
CA SER A 428 -3.79 20.49 3.30
C SER A 428 -3.80 19.14 2.59
N LYS A 429 -4.92 18.79 1.93
CA LYS A 429 -5.02 17.56 1.12
C LYS A 429 -3.99 17.54 -0.01
N LEU A 430 -3.81 18.63 -0.75
CA LEU A 430 -2.81 18.74 -1.81
C LEU A 430 -1.38 18.58 -1.28
N ILE A 431 -1.10 19.11 -0.08
CA ILE A 431 0.21 18.95 0.58
C ILE A 431 0.45 17.49 0.99
N PHE A 432 -0.55 16.79 1.51
CA PHE A 432 -0.44 15.36 1.80
C PHE A 432 -0.22 14.53 0.53
N GLN A 433 -0.95 14.82 -0.54
CA GLN A 433 -0.72 14.23 -1.87
C GLN A 433 0.72 14.45 -2.35
N TRP A 434 1.23 15.68 -2.19
CA TRP A 434 2.61 15.99 -2.57
C TRP A 434 3.61 15.19 -1.76
N LYS A 435 3.43 15.11 -0.44
CA LYS A 435 4.31 14.31 0.42
C LYS A 435 4.28 12.83 0.08
N ASN A 436 3.11 12.26 -0.21
CA ASN A 436 3.01 10.87 -0.64
C ASN A 436 3.74 10.65 -1.97
N ARG A 437 3.45 11.46 -2.99
CA ARG A 437 4.06 11.34 -4.33
C ARG A 437 5.57 11.59 -4.36
N THR A 438 6.12 12.19 -3.31
CA THR A 438 7.56 12.48 -3.17
C THR A 438 8.24 11.59 -2.13
N ASP A 439 7.56 10.58 -1.60
CA ASP A 439 8.06 9.67 -0.56
C ASP A 439 8.53 10.41 0.72
N GLN A 440 7.87 11.52 1.06
CA GLN A 440 8.13 12.38 2.22
C GLN A 440 7.04 12.28 3.28
N LEU A 441 6.01 11.45 3.07
CA LEU A 441 4.91 11.32 4.00
C LEU A 441 5.33 10.58 5.26
N LEU A 442 6.07 9.48 5.12
CA LEU A 442 6.60 8.70 6.22
C LEU A 442 8.08 8.99 6.49
N LYS A 443 8.47 8.96 7.75
CA LYS A 443 9.89 8.97 8.12
C LYS A 443 10.45 7.55 8.03
N LYS A 444 11.78 7.45 7.88
CA LYS A 444 12.49 6.16 7.93
C LYS A 444 12.17 5.35 9.20
N GLU A 445 11.92 6.03 10.31
CA GLU A 445 11.53 5.41 11.58
C GLU A 445 10.14 4.75 11.51
N ASP A 446 9.19 5.36 10.81
CA ASP A 446 7.83 4.82 10.65
C ASP A 446 7.86 3.59 9.74
N ILE A 447 8.70 3.63 8.70
CA ILE A 447 8.95 2.49 7.81
C ILE A 447 9.61 1.34 8.58
N ALA A 448 10.55 1.64 9.47
CA ALA A 448 11.22 0.62 10.29
C ALA A 448 10.25 -0.09 11.24
N ARG A 449 9.17 0.57 11.70
CA ARG A 449 8.14 -0.05 12.55
C ARG A 449 7.25 -1.05 11.83
N LEU A 450 7.24 -1.06 10.49
CA LEU A 450 6.56 -2.09 9.72
C LEU A 450 7.31 -3.43 9.79
N GLN A 451 8.62 -3.41 10.09
CA GLN A 451 9.48 -4.59 10.23
C GLN A 451 9.40 -5.17 11.64
#